data_AF-A0A7S3Q501-F1
#
_entry.id   AF-A0A7S3Q501-F1
#
_cell.length_a   1.000
_cell.length_b   1.000
_cell.length_c   1.000
_cell.angle_alpha   90.00
_cell.angle_beta   90.00
_cell.angle_gamma   90.00
#
_symmetry.space_group_name_H-M   'P 1'
#
loop_
_entity.id
_entity.type
_entity.pdbx_description
1 polymer ?
#
loop_
_entity_poly.entity_id
_entity_poly.type
_entity_poly.pdbx_seq_one_letter_code
_entity_poly.pdbx_strand_id
1 'polypeptide(L)'
;MSYFFQAYARRLQTHPISVNLSTSLVLMTVGDIMAQKIEKYQMEQNVFANDGRDSEQEEKMRNAPLAKRISLRKYRTKILEQHEHYVNPRIIKTDGNSCEEQIIYDHVDKENSKDLQSAFKLKAQDLVEKIEKMLQNEVNDLDWVRSGSMGVWATCFLTPGFMWLFKTFDKYLPHKTPFSIACRLVGAFLWSIPNNTAFFAYGTCVHHTIEWWDETQLIKTKIAEGLHENEDIILPNFRFDVMMSNIYKKLDAEIVTTIKNSARLWIPVNLVNFTVIPPYLRQVTMSGVSVVWNCYISLVQHRDIVTLEQSDSAKENSSLGKTENIALVTND
;
A
#
# COMPACT_ATOMS: atom_id res chain seq x y z
N MET A 1 10.07 20.90 25.54
CA MET A 1 9.20 20.46 24.42
C MET A 1 9.23 21.53 23.34
N SER A 2 9.39 21.14 22.07
CA SER A 2 9.37 22.10 20.95
C SER A 2 8.05 22.87 20.90
N TYR A 3 8.09 24.09 20.37
CA TYR A 3 6.90 24.94 20.19
C TYR A 3 5.78 24.22 19.42
N PHE A 4 6.15 23.35 18.47
CA PHE A 4 5.21 22.53 17.71
C PHE A 4 4.36 21.63 18.60
N PHE A 5 4.97 20.86 19.53
CA PHE A 5 4.22 19.97 20.42
C PHE A 5 3.30 20.73 21.37
N GLN A 6 3.73 21.92 21.84
CA GLN A 6 2.89 22.77 22.67
C GLN A 6 1.69 23.31 21.89
N ALA A 7 1.90 23.76 20.65
CA ALA A 7 0.83 24.23 19.78
C ALA A 7 -0.17 23.11 19.45
N TYR A 8 0.33 21.92 19.11
CA TYR A 8 -0.51 20.74 18.89
C TYR A 8 -1.32 20.38 20.14
N ALA A 9 -0.70 20.33 21.32
CA ALA A 9 -1.39 20.03 22.57
C ALA A 9 -2.47 21.06 22.90
N ARG A 10 -2.20 22.36 22.74
CA ARG A 10 -3.21 23.42 22.92
C ARG A 10 -4.36 23.26 21.93
N ARG A 11 -4.08 22.92 20.67
CA ARG A 11 -5.11 22.71 19.65
C ARG A 11 -5.94 21.45 19.94
N LEU A 12 -5.31 20.38 20.42
CA LEU A 12 -5.98 19.15 20.82
C LEU A 12 -6.93 19.38 22.01
N GLN A 13 -6.58 20.26 22.95
CA GLN A 13 -7.46 20.62 24.07
C GLN A 13 -8.64 21.49 23.64
N THR A 14 -8.41 22.45 22.73
CA THR A 14 -9.46 23.41 22.28
C THR A 14 -10.39 22.82 21.21
N HIS A 15 -9.86 21.99 20.31
CA HIS A 15 -10.60 21.37 19.21
C HIS A 15 -10.25 19.88 19.05
N PRO A 16 -10.57 19.04 20.06
CA PRO A 16 -10.14 17.64 20.09
C PRO A 16 -10.64 16.84 18.87
N ILE A 17 -11.87 17.07 18.42
CA ILE A 17 -12.45 16.34 17.29
C ILE A 17 -11.68 16.66 16.01
N SER A 18 -11.57 17.94 15.65
CA SER A 18 -10.88 18.35 14.41
C SER A 18 -9.42 17.89 14.40
N VAL A 19 -8.69 18.05 15.50
CA VAL A 19 -7.29 17.62 15.58
C VAL A 19 -7.16 16.11 15.46
N ASN A 20 -8.00 15.32 16.14
CA ASN A 20 -7.96 13.87 16.04
C ASN A 20 -8.31 13.39 14.62
N LEU A 21 -9.32 13.99 13.98
CA LEU A 21 -9.71 13.66 12.62
C LEU A 21 -8.58 13.96 11.62
N SER A 22 -8.02 15.16 11.64
CA SER A 22 -6.88 15.54 10.77
C SER A 22 -5.65 14.67 11.03
N THR A 23 -5.34 14.39 12.30
CA THR A 23 -4.22 13.52 12.65
C THR A 23 -4.45 12.11 12.11
N SER A 24 -5.66 11.57 12.25
CA SER A 24 -5.99 10.22 11.78
C SER A 24 -5.94 10.11 10.27
N LEU A 25 -6.45 11.12 9.55
CA LEU A 25 -6.36 11.22 8.10
C LEU A 25 -4.89 11.12 7.65
N VAL A 26 -4.03 11.99 8.19
CA VAL A 26 -2.60 12.02 7.83
C VAL A 26 -1.92 10.69 8.14
N LEU A 27 -2.12 10.13 9.33
CA LEU A 27 -1.46 8.88 9.75
C LEU A 27 -1.92 7.68 8.93
N MET A 28 -3.19 7.65 8.54
CA MET A 28 -3.73 6.57 7.71
C MET A 28 -3.20 6.66 6.28
N THR A 29 -3.20 7.86 5.68
CA THR A 29 -2.63 8.11 4.36
C THR A 29 -1.15 7.76 4.32
N VAL A 30 -0.37 8.19 5.32
CA VAL A 30 1.07 7.88 5.40
C VAL A 30 1.31 6.38 5.56
N GLY A 31 0.56 5.70 6.43
CA GLY A 31 0.67 4.25 6.61
C GLY A 31 0.37 3.47 5.33
N ASP A 32 -0.63 3.89 4.55
CA ASP A 32 -0.96 3.28 3.26
C ASP A 32 0.11 3.54 2.20
N ILE A 33 0.64 4.77 2.10
CA ILE A 33 1.76 5.08 1.21
C ILE A 33 2.98 4.19 1.54
N MET A 34 3.28 3.99 2.83
CA MET A 34 4.35 3.07 3.24
C MET A 34 4.07 1.64 2.79
N ALA A 35 2.83 1.15 2.91
CA ALA A 35 2.45 -0.18 2.44
C ALA A 35 2.65 -0.33 0.92
N GLN A 36 2.21 0.67 0.14
CA GLN A 36 2.41 0.67 -1.32
C GLN A 36 3.88 0.62 -1.70
N LYS A 37 4.75 1.36 -1.00
CA LYS A 37 6.21 1.28 -1.24
C LYS A 37 6.76 -0.10 -0.92
N ILE A 38 6.35 -0.72 0.19
CA ILE A 38 6.76 -2.08 0.55
C ILE A 38 6.33 -3.10 -0.52
N GLU A 39 5.09 -2.99 -1.02
CA GLU A 39 4.58 -3.84 -2.11
C GLU A 39 5.41 -3.66 -3.39
N LYS A 40 5.73 -2.41 -3.78
CA LYS A 40 6.60 -2.13 -4.92
C LYS A 40 7.97 -2.80 -4.79
N TYR A 41 8.63 -2.65 -3.65
CA TYR A 41 9.93 -3.29 -3.40
C TYR A 41 9.86 -4.82 -3.44
N GLN A 42 8.79 -5.43 -2.90
CA GLN A 42 8.60 -6.88 -2.95
C GLN A 42 8.40 -7.37 -4.38
N MET A 43 7.66 -6.63 -5.21
CA MET A 43 7.47 -6.95 -6.62
C MET A 43 8.80 -6.89 -7.40
N GLU A 44 9.57 -5.81 -7.25
CA GLU A 44 10.88 -5.67 -7.89
C GLU A 44 11.82 -6.82 -7.50
N GLN A 45 11.89 -7.15 -6.21
CA GLN A 45 12.72 -8.26 -5.73
C GLN A 45 12.29 -9.62 -6.32
N ASN A 46 10.98 -9.86 -6.45
CA ASN A 46 10.45 -11.09 -7.05
C ASN A 46 10.72 -11.18 -8.55
N VAL A 47 10.77 -10.05 -9.27
CA VAL A 47 11.15 -10.01 -10.70
C VAL A 47 12.63 -10.37 -10.86
N PHE A 48 13.53 -9.74 -10.10
CA PHE A 48 14.97 -10.06 -10.16
C PHE A 48 15.28 -11.52 -9.79
N ALA A 49 14.50 -12.12 -8.88
CA ALA A 49 14.66 -13.53 -8.53
C ALA A 49 14.18 -14.52 -9.61
N ASN A 50 13.35 -14.06 -10.56
CA ASN A 50 12.74 -14.89 -11.60
C ASN A 50 13.29 -14.63 -13.02
N ASP A 51 14.06 -13.58 -13.24
CA ASP A 51 14.72 -13.22 -14.52
C ASP A 51 15.59 -14.36 -15.14
N GLY A 52 15.87 -15.42 -14.38
CA GLY A 52 16.48 -16.66 -14.90
C GLY A 52 15.51 -17.75 -15.41
N ARG A 53 14.18 -17.57 -15.31
CA ARG A 53 13.12 -18.58 -15.61
C ARG A 53 11.98 -18.04 -16.49
N ASP A 54 12.10 -16.82 -17.00
CA ASP A 54 10.96 -15.99 -17.41
C ASP A 54 10.28 -16.38 -18.73
N SER A 55 10.93 -17.10 -19.64
CA SER A 55 10.31 -17.42 -20.94
C SER A 55 9.04 -18.29 -20.81
N GLU A 56 9.02 -19.28 -19.92
CA GLU A 56 7.86 -20.17 -19.75
C GLU A 56 6.74 -19.53 -18.91
N GLN A 57 7.11 -18.65 -17.98
CA GLN A 57 6.15 -18.01 -17.06
C GLN A 57 5.46 -16.81 -17.73
N GLU A 58 6.16 -16.12 -18.63
CA GLU A 58 5.62 -15.05 -19.46
C GLU A 58 4.58 -15.57 -20.46
N GLU A 59 4.80 -16.75 -21.05
CA GLU A 59 3.81 -17.42 -21.92
C GLU A 59 2.56 -17.86 -21.15
N LYS A 60 2.73 -18.43 -19.94
CA LYS A 60 1.60 -18.78 -19.05
C LYS A 60 0.78 -17.55 -18.65
N MET A 61 1.42 -16.40 -18.42
CA MET A 61 0.71 -15.14 -18.12
C MET A 61 0.02 -14.55 -19.36
N ARG A 62 0.61 -14.71 -20.55
CA ARG A 62 0.00 -14.32 -21.84
C ARG A 62 -1.30 -15.08 -22.13
N ASN A 63 -1.46 -16.28 -21.56
CA ASN A 63 -2.62 -17.14 -21.75
C ASN A 63 -3.66 -17.10 -20.61
N ALA A 64 -3.40 -16.41 -19.49
CA ALA A 64 -4.34 -16.35 -18.35
C ALA A 64 -5.55 -15.41 -18.61
N PRO A 65 -6.77 -15.72 -18.11
CA PRO A 65 -7.99 -14.94 -18.36
C PRO A 65 -7.91 -13.49 -17.85
N LEU A 66 -8.56 -12.57 -18.59
CA LEU A 66 -8.41 -11.12 -18.51
C LEU A 66 -8.64 -10.51 -17.11
N ALA A 67 -9.55 -11.10 -16.31
CA ALA A 67 -9.86 -10.62 -14.96
C ALA A 67 -8.68 -10.71 -13.98
N LYS A 68 -7.76 -11.68 -14.17
CA LYS A 68 -6.53 -11.80 -13.36
C LYS A 68 -5.47 -10.77 -13.75
N ARG A 69 -5.65 -10.07 -14.89
CA ARG A 69 -4.66 -9.12 -15.42
C ARG A 69 -4.80 -7.71 -14.86
N ILE A 70 -5.96 -7.31 -14.31
CA ILE A 70 -6.26 -5.90 -14.04
C ILE A 70 -5.61 -5.39 -12.73
N SER A 71 -5.57 -6.19 -11.65
CA SER A 71 -4.92 -5.75 -10.40
C SER A 71 -3.39 -5.61 -10.54
N LEU A 72 -2.76 -6.45 -11.37
CA LEU A 72 -1.31 -6.43 -11.60
C LEU A 72 -0.90 -5.53 -12.77
N ARG A 73 -1.78 -5.20 -13.73
CA ARG A 73 -1.42 -4.38 -14.91
C ARG A 73 -1.01 -2.96 -14.55
N LYS A 74 -1.70 -2.30 -13.61
CA LYS A 74 -1.40 -0.88 -13.30
C LYS A 74 0.05 -0.71 -12.83
N TYR A 75 0.57 -1.65 -12.05
CA TYR A 75 1.96 -1.64 -11.58
C TYR A 75 2.94 -2.31 -12.55
N ARG A 76 2.58 -3.45 -13.16
CA ARG A 76 3.50 -4.20 -14.02
C ARG A 76 3.75 -3.54 -15.38
N THR A 77 2.74 -2.94 -16.01
CA THR A 77 2.92 -2.27 -17.31
C THR A 77 3.84 -1.06 -17.15
N LYS A 78 3.71 -0.33 -16.04
CA LYS A 78 4.56 0.83 -15.71
C LYS A 78 6.01 0.43 -15.37
N ILE A 79 6.21 -0.67 -14.64
CA ILE A 79 7.55 -1.20 -14.33
C ILE A 79 8.25 -1.69 -15.60
N LEU A 80 7.54 -2.40 -16.49
CA LEU A 80 8.13 -2.88 -17.75
C LEU A 80 8.46 -1.74 -18.71
N GLU A 81 7.59 -0.73 -18.84
CA GLU A 81 7.87 0.49 -19.64
C GLU A 81 9.04 1.30 -19.07
N GLN A 82 9.21 1.37 -17.74
CA GLN A 82 10.36 2.02 -17.11
C GLN A 82 11.65 1.22 -17.27
N HIS A 83 11.58 -0.12 -17.22
CA HIS A 83 12.75 -0.99 -17.35
C HIS A 83 13.27 -1.00 -18.80
N GLU A 84 12.38 -0.94 -19.80
CA GLU A 84 12.76 -0.78 -21.21
C GLU A 84 13.52 0.55 -21.45
N HIS A 85 13.24 1.58 -20.66
CA HIS A 85 13.92 2.87 -20.75
C HIS A 85 15.26 2.93 -19.99
N TYR A 86 15.48 2.08 -18.97
CA TYR A 86 16.71 2.03 -18.16
C TYR A 86 17.72 0.97 -18.62
N VAL A 87 17.28 -0.12 -19.26
CA VAL A 87 18.15 -1.20 -19.78
C VAL A 87 18.62 -0.90 -21.21
N ASN A 88 19.07 0.31 -21.45
CA ASN A 88 20.00 0.57 -22.54
C ASN A 88 21.18 1.41 -22.02
N PRO A 89 22.02 0.85 -21.12
CA PRO A 89 23.28 1.47 -20.82
C PRO A 89 24.08 1.47 -22.12
N ARG A 90 24.22 2.66 -22.74
CA ARG A 90 25.33 2.89 -23.67
C ARG A 90 26.59 2.51 -22.90
N ILE A 91 27.13 1.35 -23.23
CA ILE A 91 28.46 0.91 -22.83
C ILE A 91 29.41 1.93 -23.47
N ILE A 92 29.69 3.02 -22.75
CA ILE A 92 30.80 3.91 -23.09
C ILE A 92 32.04 3.10 -22.75
N LYS A 93 32.63 2.47 -23.76
CA LYS A 93 33.99 1.95 -23.68
C LYS A 93 34.89 3.16 -23.42
N THR A 94 35.28 3.36 -22.17
CA THR A 94 36.40 4.21 -21.83
C THR A 94 37.66 3.45 -22.21
N ASP A 95 38.22 3.80 -23.37
CA ASP A 95 39.53 3.34 -23.78
C ASP A 95 40.55 3.74 -22.71
N GLY A 96 41.27 2.75 -22.22
CA GLY A 96 42.32 2.95 -21.23
C GLY A 96 43.44 3.79 -21.82
N ASN A 97 43.71 4.93 -21.19
CA ASN A 97 45.06 5.41 -20.93
C ASN A 97 45.03 6.68 -20.08
N SER A 98 45.86 6.64 -19.03
CA SER A 98 46.59 7.73 -18.37
C SER A 98 46.25 7.93 -16.90
N CYS A 99 47.02 7.22 -16.06
CA CYS A 99 47.43 7.70 -14.74
C CYS A 99 48.25 8.98 -14.91
N GLU A 100 47.76 10.10 -14.39
CA GLU A 100 48.59 11.14 -13.74
C GLU A 100 47.65 12.16 -13.06
N GLU A 101 47.24 11.85 -11.83
CA GLU A 101 46.60 12.83 -10.95
C GLU A 101 47.70 13.46 -10.09
N GLN A 102 48.45 14.38 -10.71
CA GLN A 102 49.46 15.18 -10.03
C GLN A 102 48.84 16.47 -9.52
N ILE A 103 48.89 16.63 -8.20
CA ILE A 103 48.38 17.73 -7.39
C ILE A 103 49.03 19.05 -7.85
N ILE A 104 48.29 19.85 -8.62
CA ILE A 104 48.56 21.28 -8.86
C ILE A 104 47.53 22.06 -8.02
N TYR A 105 47.85 22.29 -6.76
CA TYR A 105 47.21 23.31 -5.92
C TYR A 105 48.24 24.40 -5.64
N ASP A 106 48.53 25.24 -6.64
CA ASP A 106 48.96 26.61 -6.39
C ASP A 106 48.81 27.42 -7.66
N HIS A 107 48.08 28.54 -7.56
CA HIS A 107 47.64 29.46 -8.62
C HIS A 107 46.32 29.11 -9.33
N VAL A 108 45.26 28.95 -8.55
CA VAL A 108 43.90 29.23 -9.06
C VAL A 108 43.73 30.75 -9.13
N ASP A 109 43.90 31.30 -10.34
CA ASP A 109 43.60 32.69 -10.68
C ASP A 109 42.19 33.08 -10.19
N LYS A 110 42.05 34.31 -9.67
CA LYS A 110 40.74 34.85 -9.21
C LYS A 110 39.68 34.87 -10.32
N GLU A 111 40.08 34.77 -11.58
CA GLU A 111 39.19 34.68 -12.73
C GLU A 111 38.48 33.31 -12.81
N ASN A 112 39.16 32.21 -12.45
CA ASN A 112 38.58 30.85 -12.39
C ASN A 112 37.56 30.66 -11.26
N SER A 113 37.50 31.56 -10.28
CA SER A 113 36.52 31.50 -9.19
C SER A 113 35.08 31.74 -9.67
N LYS A 114 34.89 32.59 -10.69
CA LYS A 114 33.55 32.85 -11.26
C LYS A 114 33.04 31.65 -12.06
N ASP A 115 33.92 31.00 -12.82
CA ASP A 115 33.58 29.81 -13.59
C ASP A 115 33.32 28.60 -12.69
N LEU A 116 34.04 28.49 -11.57
CA LEU A 116 33.76 27.46 -10.57
C LEU A 116 32.41 27.69 -9.86
N GLN A 117 32.05 28.93 -9.53
CA GLN A 117 30.76 29.25 -8.94
C GLN A 117 29.60 29.01 -9.91
N SER A 118 29.76 29.33 -11.19
CA SER A 118 28.75 29.07 -12.21
C SER A 118 28.58 27.56 -12.46
N ALA A 119 29.66 26.79 -12.51
CA ALA A 119 29.64 25.34 -12.61
C ALA A 119 28.98 24.67 -11.39
N PHE A 120 29.27 25.14 -10.17
CA PHE A 120 28.63 24.63 -8.95
C PHE A 120 27.13 24.94 -8.94
N LYS A 121 26.75 26.16 -9.32
CA LYS A 121 25.33 26.56 -9.41
C LYS A 121 24.58 25.72 -10.46
N LEU A 122 25.21 25.46 -11.61
CA LEU A 122 24.63 24.61 -12.65
C LEU A 122 24.44 23.16 -12.16
N LYS A 123 25.44 22.58 -11.48
CA LYS A 123 25.33 21.23 -10.88
C LYS A 123 24.27 21.16 -9.77
N ALA A 124 24.16 22.20 -8.95
CA ALA A 124 23.13 22.27 -7.91
C ALA A 124 21.72 22.36 -8.52
N GLN A 125 21.55 23.13 -9.61
CA GLN A 125 20.28 23.21 -10.33
C GLN A 125 19.89 21.88 -10.97
N ASP A 126 20.83 21.19 -11.63
CA ASP A 126 20.62 19.85 -12.20
C ASP A 126 20.23 18.82 -11.13
N LEU A 127 20.90 18.85 -9.97
CA LEU A 127 20.56 17.97 -8.84
C LEU A 127 19.15 18.25 -8.31
N VAL A 128 18.75 19.52 -8.18
CA VAL A 128 17.40 19.91 -7.74
C VAL A 128 16.35 19.45 -8.75
N GLU A 129 16.57 19.68 -10.05
CA GLU A 129 15.65 19.23 -11.11
C GLU A 129 15.52 17.70 -11.14
N LYS A 130 16.63 16.98 -10.94
CA LYS A 130 16.62 15.52 -10.83
C LYS A 130 15.85 15.04 -9.61
N ILE A 131 16.04 15.67 -8.45
CA ILE A 131 15.28 15.36 -7.23
C ILE A 131 13.80 15.65 -7.42
N GLU A 132 13.45 16.78 -8.04
CA GLU A 132 12.06 17.15 -8.34
C GLU A 132 11.40 16.13 -9.27
N LYS A 133 12.06 15.73 -10.35
CA LYS A 133 11.57 14.69 -11.26
C LYS A 133 11.42 13.34 -10.56
N MET A 134 12.39 12.93 -9.73
CA MET A 134 12.29 11.71 -8.94
C MET A 134 11.10 11.77 -7.97
N LEU A 135 10.94 12.87 -7.24
CA LEU A 135 9.81 13.06 -6.33
C LEU A 135 8.46 13.06 -7.07
N GLN A 136 8.38 13.74 -8.21
CA GLN A 136 7.17 13.81 -9.02
C GLN A 136 6.79 12.44 -9.59
N ASN A 137 7.76 11.66 -10.06
CA ASN A 137 7.54 10.29 -10.50
C ASN A 137 7.06 9.41 -9.33
N GLU A 138 7.71 9.51 -8.17
CA GLU A 138 7.33 8.74 -6.98
C GLU A 138 5.95 9.11 -6.43
N VAL A 139 5.52 10.37 -6.59
CA VAL A 139 4.19 10.89 -6.24
C VAL A 139 3.13 10.44 -7.25
N ASN A 140 3.45 10.44 -8.54
CA ASN A 140 2.56 10.00 -9.62
C ASN A 140 2.40 8.47 -9.65
N ASP A 141 3.31 7.73 -9.02
CA ASP A 141 3.24 6.28 -8.83
C ASP A 141 2.34 5.85 -7.66
N LEU A 142 1.93 6.79 -6.80
CA LEU A 142 1.07 6.46 -5.67
C LEU A 142 -0.38 6.24 -6.10
N ASP A 143 -1.00 5.21 -5.54
CA ASP A 143 -2.44 5.01 -5.64
C ASP A 143 -3.15 5.93 -4.65
N TRP A 144 -3.40 7.16 -5.11
CA TRP A 144 -4.12 8.18 -4.35
C TRP A 144 -5.56 7.81 -4.02
N VAL A 145 -6.18 6.94 -4.82
CA VAL A 145 -7.57 6.51 -4.57
C VAL A 145 -7.59 5.55 -3.39
N ARG A 146 -6.67 4.58 -3.38
CA ARG A 146 -6.46 3.69 -2.23
C ARG A 146 -6.13 4.50 -0.97
N SER A 147 -5.13 5.37 -1.01
CA SER A 147 -4.75 6.19 0.15
C SER A 147 -5.87 7.14 0.61
N GLY A 148 -6.62 7.71 -0.33
CA GLY A 148 -7.79 8.55 -0.05
C GLY A 148 -8.91 7.77 0.64
N SER A 149 -9.22 6.56 0.15
CA SER A 149 -10.23 5.69 0.76
C SER A 149 -9.86 5.29 2.20
N MET A 150 -8.58 4.98 2.47
CA MET A 150 -8.08 4.73 3.81
C MET A 150 -8.26 5.96 4.71
N GLY A 151 -7.94 7.14 4.18
CA GLY A 151 -8.13 8.41 4.88
C GLY A 151 -9.59 8.69 5.25
N VAL A 152 -10.52 8.42 4.33
CA VAL A 152 -11.97 8.53 4.54
C VAL A 152 -12.42 7.53 5.61
N TRP A 153 -12.00 6.27 5.54
CA TRP A 153 -12.31 5.27 6.57
C TRP A 153 -11.89 5.73 7.97
N ALA A 154 -10.66 6.22 8.10
CA ALA A 154 -10.13 6.69 9.37
C ALA A 154 -10.95 7.86 9.93
N THR A 155 -11.25 8.84 9.09
CA THR A 155 -11.91 10.09 9.48
C THR A 155 -13.39 9.87 9.79
N CYS A 156 -14.09 9.08 8.99
CA CYS A 156 -15.53 8.92 9.11
C CYS A 156 -15.95 7.84 10.12
N PHE A 157 -15.16 6.76 10.26
CA PHE A 157 -15.59 5.59 11.04
C PHE A 157 -14.66 5.31 12.22
N LEU A 158 -13.36 5.12 11.94
CA LEU A 158 -12.40 4.65 12.95
C LEU A 158 -12.28 5.64 14.12
N THR A 159 -11.98 6.90 13.82
CA THR A 159 -11.68 7.91 14.84
C THR A 159 -12.90 8.30 15.67
N PRO A 160 -14.07 8.59 15.07
CA PRO A 160 -15.29 8.80 15.84
C PRO A 160 -15.65 7.58 16.71
N GLY A 161 -15.53 6.36 16.18
CA GLY A 161 -15.81 5.13 16.91
C GLY A 161 -14.92 4.95 18.14
N PHE A 162 -13.61 5.12 18.00
CA PHE A 162 -12.68 5.04 19.13
C PHE A 162 -12.87 6.19 20.13
N MET A 163 -13.12 7.42 19.66
CA MET A 163 -13.41 8.54 20.56
C MET A 163 -14.67 8.27 21.41
N TRP A 164 -15.71 7.70 20.80
CA TRP A 164 -16.91 7.28 21.52
C TRP A 164 -16.63 6.15 22.51
N LEU A 165 -15.84 5.14 22.11
CA LEU A 165 -15.46 4.02 22.97
C LEU A 165 -14.67 4.48 24.20
N PHE A 166 -13.65 5.32 24.02
CA PHE A 166 -12.83 5.81 25.14
C PHE A 166 -13.62 6.73 26.06
N LYS A 167 -14.49 7.60 25.53
CA LYS A 167 -15.42 8.39 26.37
C LYS A 167 -16.33 7.50 27.20
N THR A 168 -16.78 6.39 26.63
CA THR A 168 -17.58 5.39 27.34
C THR A 168 -16.77 4.76 28.47
N PHE A 169 -15.53 4.34 28.22
CA PHE A 169 -14.65 3.82 29.27
C PHE A 169 -14.38 4.82 30.38
N ASP A 170 -14.11 6.09 30.05
CA ASP A 170 -13.83 7.09 31.07
C ASP A 170 -15.07 7.45 31.90
N LYS A 171 -16.28 7.36 31.31
CA LYS A 171 -17.55 7.55 32.01
C LYS A 171 -17.89 6.39 32.96
N TYR A 172 -17.74 5.14 32.50
CA TYR A 172 -18.19 3.96 33.25
C TYR A 172 -17.10 3.31 34.12
N LEU A 173 -15.82 3.56 33.83
CA LEU A 173 -14.68 2.94 34.51
C LEU A 173 -13.65 3.99 34.97
N PRO A 174 -14.03 5.02 35.75
CA PRO A 174 -13.15 6.16 36.03
C PRO A 174 -11.91 5.81 36.86
N HIS A 175 -11.98 4.77 37.70
CA HIS A 175 -10.89 4.39 38.60
C HIS A 175 -9.82 3.54 37.88
N LYS A 176 -8.55 3.70 38.30
CA LYS A 176 -7.42 2.91 37.81
C LYS A 176 -7.24 1.60 38.59
N THR A 177 -8.32 0.90 38.89
CA THR A 177 -8.22 -0.43 39.50
C THR A 177 -7.76 -1.46 38.45
N PRO A 178 -7.06 -2.53 38.85
CA PRO A 178 -6.68 -3.60 37.91
C PRO A 178 -7.89 -4.16 37.14
N PHE A 179 -9.05 -4.27 37.81
CA PHE A 179 -10.30 -4.68 37.20
C PHE A 179 -10.79 -3.70 36.11
N SER A 180 -10.78 -2.40 36.38
CA SER A 180 -11.12 -1.37 35.39
C SER A 180 -10.20 -1.44 34.16
N ILE A 181 -8.90 -1.63 34.37
CA ILE A 181 -7.92 -1.78 33.28
C ILE A 181 -8.22 -3.03 32.46
N ALA A 182 -8.49 -4.17 33.11
CA ALA A 182 -8.85 -5.41 32.43
C ALA A 182 -10.14 -5.24 31.60
N CYS A 183 -11.18 -4.61 32.14
CA CYS A 183 -12.41 -4.33 31.41
C CYS A 183 -12.19 -3.42 30.20
N ARG A 184 -11.36 -2.38 30.32
CA ARG A 184 -10.99 -1.50 29.19
C ARG A 184 -10.23 -2.26 28.11
N LEU A 185 -9.32 -3.16 28.49
CA LEU A 185 -8.57 -3.99 27.55
C LEU A 185 -9.48 -4.94 26.77
N VAL A 186 -10.36 -5.66 27.48
CA VAL A 186 -11.32 -6.57 26.87
C VAL A 186 -12.28 -5.80 25.97
N GLY A 187 -12.82 -4.67 26.43
CA GLY A 187 -13.70 -3.84 25.62
C GLY A 187 -13.04 -3.29 24.36
N ALA A 188 -11.79 -2.82 24.45
CA ALA A 188 -11.03 -2.34 23.29
C ALA A 188 -10.74 -3.46 22.29
N PHE A 189 -10.40 -4.65 22.78
CA PHE A 189 -10.18 -5.81 21.93
C PHE A 189 -11.48 -6.27 21.24
N LEU A 190 -12.59 -6.37 21.98
CA LEU A 190 -13.89 -6.75 21.41
C LEU A 190 -14.36 -5.73 20.37
N TRP A 191 -14.11 -4.43 20.56
CA TRP A 191 -14.40 -3.40 19.57
C TRP A 191 -13.58 -3.56 18.28
N SER A 192 -12.36 -4.09 18.36
CA SER A 192 -11.51 -4.28 17.18
C SER A 192 -12.06 -5.31 16.19
N ILE A 193 -12.83 -6.30 16.65
CA ILE A 193 -13.40 -7.36 15.79
C ILE A 193 -14.35 -6.79 14.74
N PRO A 194 -15.48 -6.12 15.11
CA PRO A 194 -16.38 -5.53 14.11
C PRO A 194 -15.69 -4.43 13.30
N ASN A 195 -14.77 -3.68 13.90
CA ASN A 195 -14.03 -2.64 13.19
C ASN A 195 -13.16 -3.21 12.05
N ASN A 196 -12.41 -4.28 12.32
CA ASN A 196 -11.59 -4.95 11.29
C ASN A 196 -12.48 -5.57 10.22
N THR A 197 -13.56 -6.26 10.59
CA THR A 197 -14.54 -6.81 9.64
C THR A 197 -15.12 -5.74 8.73
N ALA A 198 -15.55 -4.61 9.31
CA ALA A 198 -16.11 -3.50 8.56
C ALA A 198 -15.07 -2.84 7.64
N PHE A 199 -13.81 -2.78 8.07
CA PHE A 199 -12.71 -2.30 7.23
C PHE A 199 -12.48 -3.18 6.00
N PHE A 200 -12.41 -4.51 6.16
CA PHE A 200 -12.26 -5.44 5.03
C PHE A 200 -13.42 -5.33 4.04
N ALA A 201 -14.65 -5.23 4.56
CA ALA A 201 -15.84 -5.04 3.75
C ALA A 201 -15.78 -3.71 2.98
N TYR A 202 -15.48 -2.61 3.69
CA TYR A 202 -15.35 -1.28 3.10
C TYR A 202 -14.31 -1.24 1.98
N GLY A 203 -13.09 -1.72 2.25
CA GLY A 203 -12.01 -1.71 1.26
C GLY A 203 -12.36 -2.51 0.02
N THR A 204 -13.06 -3.64 0.18
CA THR A 204 -13.50 -4.48 -0.95
C THR A 204 -14.61 -3.80 -1.75
N CYS A 205 -15.58 -3.16 -1.09
CA CYS A 205 -16.62 -2.37 -1.76
C CYS A 205 -16.02 -1.23 -2.58
N VAL A 206 -15.06 -0.48 -2.00
CA VAL A 206 -14.40 0.63 -2.68
C VAL A 206 -13.63 0.12 -3.91
N HIS A 207 -12.84 -0.94 -3.76
CA HIS A 207 -12.08 -1.51 -4.86
C HIS A 207 -13.00 -1.95 -6.01
N HIS A 208 -14.08 -2.67 -5.71
CA HIS A 208 -15.03 -3.11 -6.72
C HIS A 208 -15.74 -1.94 -7.41
N THR A 209 -16.04 -0.87 -6.67
CA THR A 209 -16.65 0.34 -7.22
C THR A 209 -15.71 1.05 -8.19
N ILE A 210 -14.41 1.10 -7.87
CA ILE A 210 -13.39 1.70 -8.73
C ILE A 210 -13.20 0.86 -10.00
N GLU A 211 -13.11 -0.47 -9.88
CA GLU A 211 -13.01 -1.38 -11.02
C GLU A 211 -14.19 -1.19 -11.99
N TRP A 212 -15.42 -1.20 -11.47
CA TRP A 212 -16.61 -0.96 -12.27
C TRP A 212 -16.61 0.42 -12.94
N TRP A 213 -16.15 1.45 -12.23
CA TRP A 213 -16.03 2.80 -12.78
C TRP A 213 -15.01 2.88 -13.92
N ASP A 214 -13.82 2.31 -13.74
CA ASP A 214 -12.76 2.27 -14.74
C ASP A 214 -13.21 1.51 -16.00
N GLU A 215 -13.89 0.36 -15.85
CA GLU A 215 -14.47 -0.39 -16.97
C GLU A 215 -15.53 0.42 -17.73
N THR A 216 -16.41 1.11 -16.98
CA THR A 216 -17.45 1.96 -17.56
C THR A 216 -16.86 3.12 -18.36
N GLN A 217 -15.80 3.76 -17.85
CA GLN A 217 -15.14 4.86 -18.55
C GLN A 217 -14.41 4.38 -19.80
N LEU A 218 -13.72 3.24 -19.74
CA LEU A 218 -13.04 2.67 -20.89
C LEU A 218 -14.01 2.39 -22.05
N ILE A 219 -15.19 1.84 -21.75
CA ILE A 219 -16.22 1.58 -22.77
C ILE A 219 -16.74 2.89 -23.35
N LYS A 220 -17.00 3.90 -22.52
CA LYS A 220 -17.42 5.23 -23.00
C LYS A 220 -16.39 5.89 -23.91
N THR A 221 -15.11 5.76 -23.60
CA THR A 221 -14.02 6.28 -24.46
C THR A 221 -13.99 5.56 -25.80
N LYS A 222 -14.09 4.22 -25.83
CA LYS A 222 -14.14 3.44 -27.08
C LYS A 222 -15.35 3.80 -27.95
N ILE A 223 -16.49 4.09 -27.32
CA ILE A 223 -17.68 4.59 -28.02
C ILE A 223 -17.40 5.95 -28.64
N ALA A 224 -16.81 6.88 -27.88
CA ALA A 224 -16.49 8.22 -28.37
C ALA A 224 -15.48 8.23 -29.52
N GLU A 225 -14.60 7.22 -29.57
CA GLU A 225 -13.61 7.03 -30.65
C GLU A 225 -14.20 6.39 -31.92
N GLY A 226 -15.50 6.04 -31.93
CA GLY A 226 -16.15 5.43 -33.10
C GLY A 226 -15.71 3.98 -33.37
N LEU A 227 -15.08 3.31 -32.39
CA LEU A 227 -14.55 1.94 -32.55
C LEU A 227 -15.63 0.84 -32.61
N HIS A 228 -16.90 1.18 -32.36
CA HIS A 228 -18.02 0.24 -32.40
C HIS A 228 -19.25 0.90 -33.04
N GLU A 229 -19.29 0.96 -34.38
CA GLU A 229 -20.43 1.54 -35.09
C GLU A 229 -21.65 0.59 -35.22
N ASN A 230 -21.56 -0.70 -34.85
CA ASN A 230 -22.62 -1.67 -35.20
C ASN A 230 -23.00 -2.73 -34.14
N GLU A 231 -22.52 -2.65 -32.89
CA GLU A 231 -22.97 -3.55 -31.82
C GLU A 231 -23.71 -2.76 -30.73
N ASP A 232 -24.82 -3.32 -30.22
CA ASP A 232 -25.52 -2.78 -29.05
C ASP A 232 -24.60 -2.88 -27.82
N ILE A 233 -23.88 -1.81 -27.51
CA ILE A 233 -22.93 -1.80 -26.39
C ILE A 233 -23.70 -1.70 -25.08
N ILE A 234 -23.77 -2.83 -24.38
CA ILE A 234 -24.34 -2.92 -23.04
C ILE A 234 -23.27 -2.48 -22.03
N LEU A 235 -23.52 -1.36 -21.33
CA LEU A 235 -22.65 -0.94 -20.23
C LEU A 235 -22.65 -2.01 -19.13
N PRO A 236 -21.50 -2.29 -18.49
CA PRO A 236 -21.40 -3.29 -17.45
C PRO A 236 -22.30 -2.88 -16.28
N ASN A 237 -23.24 -3.76 -15.91
CA ASN A 237 -24.05 -3.55 -14.73
C ASN A 237 -23.18 -3.71 -13.47
N PHE A 238 -23.48 -2.96 -12.41
CA PHE A 238 -22.78 -3.09 -11.14
C PHE A 238 -23.08 -4.46 -10.51
N ARG A 239 -22.06 -5.31 -10.36
CA ARG A 239 -22.18 -6.71 -9.94
C ARG A 239 -22.12 -6.87 -8.42
N PHE A 240 -23.21 -6.47 -7.75
CA PHE A 240 -23.30 -6.52 -6.29
C PHE A 240 -23.12 -7.94 -5.73
N ASP A 241 -23.61 -8.96 -6.43
CA ASP A 241 -23.45 -10.38 -6.10
C ASP A 241 -21.97 -10.78 -5.98
N VAL A 242 -21.15 -10.30 -6.92
CA VAL A 242 -19.71 -10.60 -6.96
C VAL A 242 -18.95 -9.81 -5.91
N MET A 243 -19.32 -8.55 -5.72
CA MET A 243 -18.79 -7.74 -4.62
C MET A 243 -19.00 -8.46 -3.27
N MET A 244 -20.22 -8.91 -2.99
CA MET A 244 -20.53 -9.61 -1.73
C MET A 244 -19.79 -10.93 -1.61
N SER A 245 -19.78 -11.75 -2.67
CA SER A 245 -19.00 -12.99 -2.70
C SER A 245 -17.51 -12.73 -2.39
N ASN A 246 -16.92 -11.68 -2.97
CA ASN A 246 -15.53 -11.32 -2.72
C ASN A 246 -15.29 -10.87 -1.27
N ILE A 247 -16.23 -10.11 -0.69
CA ILE A 247 -16.18 -9.73 0.73
C ILE A 247 -16.17 -10.98 1.61
N TYR A 248 -17.06 -11.94 1.37
CA TYR A 248 -17.12 -13.17 2.16
C TYR A 248 -15.84 -14.00 2.04
N LYS A 249 -15.36 -14.25 0.82
CA LYS A 249 -14.10 -15.00 0.58
C LYS A 249 -12.91 -14.34 1.27
N LYS A 250 -12.83 -13.01 1.20
CA LYS A 250 -11.74 -12.25 1.82
C LYS A 250 -11.82 -12.25 3.34
N LEU A 251 -13.02 -12.08 3.87
CA LEU A 251 -13.23 -12.12 5.31
C LEU A 251 -12.87 -13.50 5.88
N ASP A 252 -13.34 -14.57 5.25
CA ASP A 252 -13.07 -15.95 5.69
C ASP A 252 -11.55 -16.26 5.72
N ALA A 253 -10.82 -15.81 4.69
CA ALA A 253 -9.38 -16.03 4.60
C ALA A 253 -8.56 -15.23 5.63
N GLU A 254 -8.90 -13.96 5.86
CA GLU A 254 -7.99 -13.02 6.54
C GLU A 254 -8.42 -12.64 7.97
N ILE A 255 -9.71 -12.79 8.32
CA ILE A 255 -10.23 -12.22 9.58
C ILE A 255 -9.61 -12.87 10.81
N VAL A 256 -9.44 -14.19 10.81
CA VAL A 256 -8.91 -14.93 11.97
C VAL A 256 -7.45 -14.55 12.21
N THR A 257 -6.64 -14.53 11.15
CA THR A 257 -5.24 -14.11 11.20
C THR A 257 -5.13 -12.67 11.67
N THR A 258 -5.99 -11.79 11.14
CA THR A 258 -6.01 -10.37 11.50
C THR A 258 -6.39 -10.17 12.96
N ILE A 259 -7.42 -10.85 13.48
CA ILE A 259 -7.81 -10.78 14.90
C ILE A 259 -6.67 -11.26 15.80
N LYS A 260 -6.02 -12.37 15.44
CA LYS A 260 -4.88 -12.91 16.21
C LYS A 260 -3.71 -11.92 16.26
N ASN A 261 -3.38 -11.30 15.13
CA ASN A 261 -2.30 -10.30 15.08
C ASN A 261 -2.71 -8.99 15.75
N SER A 262 -3.98 -8.62 15.68
CA SER A 262 -4.57 -7.48 16.39
C SER A 262 -4.48 -7.67 17.90
N ALA A 263 -4.82 -8.85 18.41
CA ALA A 263 -4.68 -9.20 19.83
C ALA A 263 -3.22 -9.06 20.30
N ARG A 264 -2.29 -9.63 19.53
CA ARG A 264 -0.85 -9.62 19.83
C ARG A 264 -0.27 -8.21 19.91
N LEU A 265 -0.72 -7.29 19.04
CA LEU A 265 -0.26 -5.91 19.05
C LEU A 265 -0.98 -5.07 20.11
N TRP A 266 -2.31 -5.09 20.11
CA TRP A 266 -3.10 -4.11 20.84
C TRP A 266 -3.27 -4.43 22.32
N ILE A 267 -3.21 -5.70 22.76
CA ILE A 267 -3.30 -6.02 24.19
C ILE A 267 -2.08 -5.44 24.94
N PRO A 268 -0.82 -5.69 24.53
CA PRO A 268 0.34 -5.10 25.20
C PRO A 268 0.37 -3.57 25.11
N VAL A 269 0.08 -3.02 23.92
CA VAL A 269 0.09 -1.57 23.69
C VAL A 269 -0.94 -0.87 24.58
N ASN A 270 -2.19 -1.37 24.63
CA ASN A 270 -3.22 -0.78 25.48
C ASN A 270 -2.90 -0.97 26.97
N LEU A 271 -2.27 -2.08 27.36
CA LEU A 271 -1.88 -2.31 28.74
C LEU A 271 -0.90 -1.23 29.20
N VAL A 272 0.14 -0.95 28.40
CA VAL A 272 1.11 0.14 28.67
C VAL A 272 0.40 1.49 28.63
N ASN A 273 -0.48 1.71 27.65
CA ASN A 273 -1.21 2.97 27.48
C ASN A 273 -2.12 3.29 28.67
N PHE A 274 -2.76 2.30 29.29
CA PHE A 274 -3.63 2.50 30.45
C PHE A 274 -2.89 2.55 31.78
N THR A 275 -1.76 1.84 31.91
CA THR A 275 -0.99 1.76 33.16
C THR A 275 0.03 2.88 33.30
N VAL A 276 0.87 3.09 32.27
CA VAL A 276 2.02 4.00 32.33
C VAL A 276 1.69 5.37 31.76
N ILE A 277 0.98 5.42 30.63
CA ILE A 277 0.83 6.68 29.87
C ILE A 277 -0.25 7.58 30.50
N PRO A 278 0.09 8.86 30.82
CA PRO A 278 -0.87 9.83 31.31
C PRO A 278 -2.02 10.04 30.31
N PRO A 279 -3.27 10.26 30.77
CA PRO A 279 -4.44 10.35 29.90
C PRO A 279 -4.30 11.30 28.69
N TYR A 280 -3.62 12.44 28.86
CA TYR A 280 -3.42 13.43 27.80
C TYR A 280 -2.41 13.01 26.72
N LEU A 281 -1.52 12.03 26.99
CA LEU A 281 -0.54 11.50 26.01
C LEU A 281 -0.99 10.20 25.33
N ARG A 282 -2.07 9.58 25.83
CA ARG A 282 -2.54 8.28 25.33
C ARG A 282 -2.86 8.32 23.84
N GLN A 283 -3.53 9.39 23.40
CA GLN A 283 -3.89 9.55 22.00
C GLN A 283 -2.66 9.61 21.10
N VAL A 284 -1.61 10.35 21.49
CA VAL A 284 -0.37 10.47 20.69
C VAL A 284 0.34 9.13 20.59
N THR A 285 0.42 8.40 21.70
CA THR A 285 1.04 7.06 21.74
C THR A 285 0.29 6.08 20.84
N MET A 286 -1.05 6.05 20.95
CA MET A 286 -1.89 5.19 20.11
C MET A 286 -1.76 5.57 18.64
N SER A 287 -1.78 6.86 18.31
CA SER A 287 -1.57 7.38 16.95
C SER A 287 -0.26 6.88 16.33
N GLY A 288 0.84 6.87 17.09
CA GLY A 288 2.13 6.36 16.60
C GLY A 288 2.09 4.87 16.23
N VAL A 289 1.54 4.04 17.13
CA VAL A 289 1.37 2.59 16.86
C VAL A 289 0.39 2.35 15.71
N SER A 290 -0.65 3.18 15.61
CA SER A 290 -1.64 3.09 14.53
C SER A 290 -0.99 3.18 13.16
N VAL A 291 -0.01 4.06 12.91
CA VAL A 291 0.67 4.14 11.59
C VAL A 291 1.19 2.78 11.14
N VAL A 292 1.89 2.07 12.04
CA VAL A 292 2.44 0.75 11.75
C VAL A 292 1.33 -0.27 11.52
N TRP A 293 0.28 -0.25 12.35
CA TRP A 293 -0.87 -1.13 12.20
C TRP A 293 -1.64 -0.89 10.89
N ASN A 294 -1.75 0.37 10.46
CA ASN A 294 -2.42 0.75 9.23
C ASN A 294 -1.64 0.31 8.01
N CYS A 295 -0.31 0.47 8.05
CA CYS A 295 0.59 -0.08 7.05
C CYS A 295 0.41 -1.61 6.97
N TYR A 296 0.43 -2.31 8.10
CA TYR A 296 0.20 -3.75 8.16
C TYR A 296 -1.16 -4.17 7.58
N ILE A 297 -2.25 -3.53 8.02
CA ILE A 297 -3.60 -3.83 7.53
C ILE A 297 -3.71 -3.53 6.03
N SER A 298 -3.08 -2.46 5.54
CA SER A 298 -3.09 -2.13 4.12
C SER A 298 -2.40 -3.23 3.29
N LEU A 299 -1.26 -3.75 3.76
CA LEU A 299 -0.57 -4.89 3.14
C LEU A 299 -1.45 -6.15 3.13
N VAL A 300 -2.10 -6.47 4.25
CA VAL A 300 -3.00 -7.64 4.34
C VAL A 300 -4.21 -7.47 3.44
N GLN A 301 -4.80 -6.28 3.39
CA GLN A 301 -5.95 -5.97 2.55
C GLN A 301 -5.63 -6.12 1.07
N HIS A 302 -4.42 -5.84 0.61
CA HIS A 302 -4.08 -5.87 -0.83
C HIS A 302 -3.26 -7.09 -1.24
N ARG A 303 -3.04 -8.02 -0.31
CA ARG A 303 -2.43 -9.30 -0.65
C ARG A 303 -3.36 -10.11 -1.54
N ASP A 304 -2.80 -10.69 -2.59
CA ASP A 304 -3.51 -11.65 -3.42
C ASP A 304 -3.88 -12.89 -2.60
N ILE A 305 -5.18 -13.15 -2.50
CA ILE A 305 -5.67 -14.41 -1.97
C ILE A 305 -5.48 -15.44 -3.07
N VAL A 306 -4.57 -16.38 -2.85
CA VAL A 306 -4.47 -17.57 -3.70
C VAL A 306 -5.76 -18.35 -3.48
N THR A 307 -6.76 -18.11 -4.33
CA THR A 307 -8.03 -18.82 -4.26
C THR A 307 -7.74 -20.31 -4.36
N LEU A 308 -8.26 -21.11 -3.43
CA LEU A 308 -8.07 -22.56 -3.40
C LEU A 308 -8.49 -23.22 -4.72
N GLU A 309 -9.41 -22.63 -5.48
CA GLU A 309 -9.75 -23.05 -6.85
C GLU A 309 -8.52 -23.14 -7.77
N GLN A 310 -7.56 -22.21 -7.67
CA GLN A 310 -6.31 -22.31 -8.44
C GLN A 310 -5.43 -23.46 -7.96
N SER A 311 -5.46 -23.76 -6.67
CA SER A 311 -4.73 -24.92 -6.13
C SER A 311 -5.39 -26.24 -6.52
N ASP A 312 -6.72 -26.26 -6.65
CA ASP A 312 -7.46 -27.46 -7.02
C ASP A 312 -7.36 -27.72 -8.52
N SER A 313 -7.48 -26.68 -9.37
CA SER A 313 -7.18 -26.79 -10.81
C SER A 313 -5.69 -27.11 -11.06
N ALA A 314 -4.75 -26.60 -10.25
CA ALA A 314 -3.35 -26.99 -10.37
C ALA A 314 -3.10 -28.44 -9.95
N LYS A 315 -3.79 -28.94 -8.92
CA LYS A 315 -3.73 -30.37 -8.54
C LYS A 315 -4.37 -31.26 -9.59
N GLU A 316 -5.49 -30.84 -10.18
CA GLU A 316 -6.19 -31.56 -11.26
C GLU A 316 -5.34 -31.61 -12.53
N ASN A 317 -4.75 -30.49 -12.94
CA ASN A 317 -3.82 -30.49 -14.08
C ASN A 317 -2.53 -31.27 -13.78
N SER A 318 -2.05 -31.26 -12.53
CA SER A 318 -0.90 -32.07 -12.12
C SER A 318 -1.21 -33.58 -12.05
N SER A 319 -2.45 -33.98 -11.74
CA SER A 319 -2.87 -35.38 -11.78
C SER A 319 -3.05 -35.86 -13.20
N LEU A 320 -3.68 -35.06 -14.08
CA LEU A 320 -3.85 -35.38 -15.50
C LEU A 320 -2.50 -35.58 -16.23
N GLY A 321 -1.53 -34.69 -16.00
CA GLY A 321 -0.19 -34.82 -16.59
C GLY A 321 0.64 -36.02 -16.10
N LYS A 322 0.33 -36.60 -14.92
CA LYS A 322 0.94 -37.87 -14.48
C LYS A 322 0.36 -39.08 -15.18
N THR A 323 -0.93 -39.06 -15.53
CA THR A 323 -1.59 -40.17 -16.25
C THR A 323 -1.13 -40.29 -17.70
N GLU A 324 -0.90 -39.18 -18.41
CA GLU A 324 -0.39 -39.24 -19.80
C GLU A 324 1.05 -39.78 -19.88
N ASN A 325 1.91 -39.48 -18.90
CA ASN A 325 3.26 -40.04 -18.85
C ASN A 325 3.31 -41.53 -18.52
N ILE A 326 2.27 -42.10 -17.89
CA ILE A 326 2.19 -43.55 -17.62
C ILE A 326 1.67 -44.30 -18.87
N ALA A 327 0.80 -43.68 -19.67
CA ALA A 327 0.27 -44.30 -20.89
C ALA A 327 1.33 -44.41 -22.02
N LEU A 328 2.37 -43.58 -22.02
CA LEU A 328 3.45 -43.63 -23.02
C LEU A 328 4.58 -44.62 -22.70
N VAL A 329 4.65 -45.18 -21.49
CA VAL A 329 5.74 -46.11 -21.07
C VAL A 329 5.34 -47.59 -21.18
N THR A 330 4.14 -47.91 -21.67
CA THR A 330 3.61 -49.30 -21.74
C THR A 330 3.44 -49.85 -23.16
N ASN A 331 4.02 -49.19 -24.17
CA ASN A 331 3.92 -49.60 -25.59
C ASN A 331 5.26 -50.00 -26.24
N ASP A 332 6.20 -50.57 -25.47
CA ASP A 332 7.42 -51.22 -26.00
C ASP A 332 7.50 -52.69 -25.59
#